data_AF-A0A0Q5V3S0-F1
#
_entry.id   AF-A0A0Q5V3S0-F1
#
_cell.length_a   1.000
_cell.length_b   1.000
_cell.length_c   1.000
_cell.angle_alpha   90.00
_cell.angle_beta   90.00
_cell.angle_gamma   90.00
#
_symmetry.space_group_name_H-M   'P 1'
#
loop_
_entity.id
_entity.type
_entity.pdbx_description
1 polymer ?
#
loop_
_entity_poly.entity_id
_entity_poly.type
_entity_poly.pdbx_seq_one_letter_code
_entity_poly.pdbx_strand_id
1 'polypeptide(L)'
;MSSPIARVVMSLAERLAPPAHASWSAAMRAEFEALGGGPGSTKWALGCLVSATGWRARAEAGWVAASMLGCASAYFLNAQIFFVVVDWAQANSTVWFNTMQAVQAALLFALCFALVAVWPRRAWLIGGVVPMVWLMGWPLAAFVQNLRDSLNDPLLMLDVEPAMPFIAFPFWWLAQQTWAGVLGAIFGWSLWRVTRGRAARLPATSL
;
A
#
# COMPACT_ATOMS: atom_id res chain seq x y z
N MET A 1 36.51 -16.48 9.24
CA MET A 1 35.32 -16.89 8.45
C MET A 1 34.20 -15.90 8.73
N SER A 2 33.68 -15.23 7.70
CA SER A 2 32.60 -14.24 7.86
C SER A 2 31.32 -14.86 8.38
N SER A 3 30.70 -14.17 9.35
CA SER A 3 29.38 -14.52 9.86
C SER A 3 28.40 -14.74 8.71
N PRO A 4 27.64 -15.85 8.70
CA PRO A 4 26.64 -16.09 7.66
C PRO A 4 25.61 -14.97 7.57
N ILE A 5 25.27 -14.36 8.72
CA ILE A 5 24.35 -13.21 8.79
C ILE A 5 24.93 -12.00 8.04
N ALA A 6 26.21 -11.68 8.27
CA ALA A 6 26.86 -10.53 7.63
C ALA A 6 26.88 -10.66 6.10
N ARG A 7 27.06 -11.88 5.57
CA ARG A 7 26.98 -12.16 4.13
C ARG A 7 25.58 -11.95 3.57
N VAL A 8 24.56 -12.43 4.28
CA VAL A 8 23.14 -12.25 3.89
C VAL A 8 22.80 -10.76 3.86
N VAL A 9 23.13 -10.03 4.93
CA VAL A 9 22.90 -8.57 5.03
C VAL A 9 23.59 -7.81 3.91
N MET A 10 24.85 -8.15 3.60
CA MET A 10 25.59 -7.52 2.50
C MET A 10 24.96 -7.81 1.14
N SER A 11 24.53 -9.06 0.90
CA SER A 11 23.81 -9.43 -0.33
C SER A 11 22.49 -8.67 -0.50
N LEU A 12 21.76 -8.45 0.60
CA LEU A 12 20.55 -7.63 0.61
C LEU A 12 20.87 -6.16 0.28
N ALA A 13 21.93 -5.59 0.85
CA ALA A 13 22.36 -4.23 0.58
C ALA A 13 22.66 -4.01 -0.91
N GLU A 14 23.37 -4.93 -1.55
CA GLU A 14 23.70 -4.89 -2.98
C GLU A 14 22.44 -4.96 -3.85
N ARG A 15 21.48 -5.85 -3.53
CA ARG A 15 20.22 -5.97 -4.26
C ARG A 15 19.34 -4.72 -4.13
N LEU A 16 19.41 -4.07 -2.96
CA LEU A 16 18.66 -2.84 -2.70
C LEU A 16 19.32 -1.61 -3.33
N ALA A 17 20.63 -1.60 -3.55
CA ALA A 17 21.30 -0.49 -4.21
C ALA A 17 20.72 -0.22 -5.61
N PRO A 18 20.48 1.04 -6.00
CA PRO A 18 20.09 1.37 -7.36
C PRO A 18 21.21 1.01 -8.36
N PRO A 19 20.90 0.64 -9.62
CA PRO A 19 21.92 0.33 -10.62
C PRO A 19 22.94 1.46 -10.86
N ALA A 20 22.53 2.72 -10.68
CA ALA A 20 23.41 3.89 -10.77
C ALA A 20 24.54 3.89 -9.71
N HIS A 21 24.43 3.09 -8.65
CA HIS A 21 25.41 2.95 -7.57
C HIS A 21 26.18 1.61 -7.64
N ALA A 22 26.28 1.00 -8.82
CA ALA A 22 27.01 -0.27 -9.01
C ALA A 22 28.48 -0.19 -8.56
N SER A 23 29.15 0.94 -8.81
CA SER A 23 30.53 1.17 -8.36
C SER A 23 30.66 1.22 -6.84
N TRP A 24 29.70 1.85 -6.15
CA TRP A 24 29.63 1.83 -4.69
C TRP A 24 29.42 0.41 -4.17
N SER A 25 28.50 -0.37 -4.75
CA SER A 25 28.26 -1.74 -4.27
C SER A 25 29.49 -2.62 -4.42
N ALA A 26 30.24 -2.48 -5.52
CA ALA A 26 31.48 -3.20 -5.73
C ALA A 26 32.56 -2.79 -4.71
N ALA A 27 32.70 -1.49 -4.43
CA ALA A 27 33.64 -0.99 -3.42
C ALA A 27 33.30 -1.52 -2.01
N MET A 28 32.03 -1.43 -1.61
CA MET A 28 31.60 -1.91 -0.29
C MET A 28 31.74 -3.43 -0.13
N ARG A 29 31.54 -4.21 -1.21
CA ARG A 29 31.79 -5.67 -1.24
C ARG A 29 33.27 -5.97 -1.03
N ALA A 30 34.15 -5.26 -1.73
CA ALA A 30 35.59 -5.42 -1.56
C ALA A 30 36.05 -5.09 -0.13
N GLU A 31 35.54 -4.00 0.46
CA GLU A 31 35.81 -3.64 1.85
C GLU A 31 35.26 -4.71 2.83
N PHE A 32 34.06 -5.23 2.58
CA PHE A 32 33.48 -6.30 3.38
C PHE A 32 34.32 -7.59 3.33
N GLU A 33 34.87 -7.94 2.16
CA GLU A 33 35.75 -9.10 1.99
C GLU A 33 37.10 -8.90 2.68
N ALA A 34 37.66 -7.68 2.60
CA ALA A 34 38.90 -7.32 3.29
C ALA A 34 38.79 -7.43 4.83
N LEU A 35 37.60 -7.23 5.39
CA LEU A 35 37.34 -7.42 6.83
C LEU A 35 37.44 -8.89 7.29
N GLY A 36 37.58 -9.86 6.37
CA GLY A 36 37.90 -11.26 6.69
C GLY A 36 36.88 -12.00 7.56
N GLY A 37 35.72 -11.38 7.79
CA GLY A 37 34.71 -11.90 8.69
C GLY A 37 34.90 -11.61 10.18
N GLY A 38 35.77 -10.64 10.53
CA GLY A 38 35.95 -10.20 11.90
C GLY A 38 34.68 -9.57 12.52
N PRO A 39 34.73 -9.22 13.81
CA PRO A 39 33.60 -8.63 14.55
C PRO A 39 32.98 -7.38 13.90
N GLY A 40 33.78 -6.63 13.13
CA GLY A 40 33.33 -5.44 12.39
C GLY A 40 32.49 -5.74 11.14
N SER A 41 32.53 -6.96 10.59
CA SER A 41 31.90 -7.30 9.31
C SER A 41 30.36 -7.16 9.35
N THR A 42 29.70 -7.56 10.45
CA THR A 42 28.24 -7.41 10.60
C THR A 42 27.83 -5.95 10.70
N LYS A 43 28.53 -5.13 11.49
CA LYS A 43 28.25 -3.70 11.63
C LYS A 43 28.45 -2.97 10.31
N TRP A 44 29.49 -3.33 9.57
CA TRP A 44 29.77 -2.81 8.24
C TRP A 44 28.65 -3.14 7.24
N ALA A 45 28.26 -4.42 7.14
CA ALA A 45 27.17 -4.86 6.27
C ALA A 45 25.85 -4.16 6.62
N LEU A 46 25.55 -3.97 7.90
CA LEU A 46 24.38 -3.20 8.34
C LEU A 46 24.46 -1.73 7.91
N GLY A 47 25.61 -1.08 8.03
CA GLY A 47 25.81 0.28 7.52
C GLY A 47 25.57 0.40 6.01
N CYS A 48 26.03 -0.60 5.25
CA CYS A 48 25.75 -0.70 3.81
C CYS A 48 24.25 -0.88 3.53
N LEU A 49 23.58 -1.75 4.29
CA LEU A 49 22.14 -1.99 4.17
C LEU A 49 21.33 -0.72 4.46
N VAL A 50 21.67 0.01 5.52
CA VAL A 50 21.00 1.28 5.88
C VAL A 50 21.18 2.31 4.76
N SER A 51 22.39 2.41 4.20
CA SER A 51 22.68 3.34 3.10
C SER A 51 21.87 3.00 1.84
N ALA A 52 21.88 1.72 1.43
CA ALA A 52 21.10 1.24 0.28
C ALA A 52 19.58 1.42 0.48
N THR A 53 19.11 1.14 1.69
CA THR A 53 17.71 1.36 2.08
C THR A 53 17.36 2.84 2.04
N GLY A 54 18.26 3.73 2.48
CA GLY A 54 18.06 5.18 2.41
C GLY A 54 17.93 5.70 0.97
N TRP A 55 18.71 5.16 0.03
CA TRP A 55 18.56 5.51 -1.39
C TRP A 55 17.25 5.04 -1.98
N ARG A 56 16.83 3.81 -1.66
CA ARG A 56 15.51 3.32 -2.05
C ARG A 56 14.41 4.16 -1.43
N ALA A 57 14.45 4.42 -0.13
CA ALA A 57 13.47 5.25 0.54
C ALA A 57 13.32 6.63 -0.13
N ARG A 58 14.42 7.30 -0.49
CA ARG A 58 14.37 8.57 -1.22
C ARG A 58 13.77 8.44 -2.62
N ALA A 59 14.13 7.40 -3.37
CA ALA A 59 13.56 7.13 -4.70
C ALA A 59 12.06 6.78 -4.63
N GLU A 60 11.61 6.22 -3.51
CA GLU A 60 10.24 5.79 -3.27
C GLU A 60 9.38 6.88 -2.59
N ALA A 61 10.00 7.88 -1.96
CA ALA A 61 9.34 8.90 -1.15
C ALA A 61 8.23 9.66 -1.89
N GLY A 62 8.46 10.02 -3.15
CA GLY A 62 7.47 10.74 -3.95
C GLY A 62 6.18 9.93 -4.16
N TRP A 63 6.31 8.63 -4.43
CA TRP A 63 5.15 7.75 -4.55
C TRP A 63 4.48 7.48 -3.19
N VAL A 64 5.25 7.28 -2.12
CA VAL A 64 4.68 7.09 -0.78
C VAL A 64 3.87 8.34 -0.40
N ALA A 65 4.45 9.53 -0.54
CA ALA A 65 3.79 10.79 -0.25
C ALA A 65 2.53 10.98 -1.10
N ALA A 66 2.60 10.74 -2.42
CA ALA A 66 1.44 10.83 -3.30
C ALA A 66 0.34 9.82 -2.93
N SER A 67 0.72 8.60 -2.55
CA SER A 67 -0.23 7.57 -2.12
C SER A 67 -0.90 7.97 -0.81
N MET A 68 -0.15 8.46 0.18
CA MET A 68 -0.70 8.92 1.45
C MET A 68 -1.60 10.15 1.28
N LEU A 69 -1.17 11.14 0.49
CA LEU A 69 -1.98 12.31 0.17
C LEU A 69 -3.25 11.93 -0.59
N GLY A 70 -3.15 11.00 -1.54
CA GLY A 70 -4.30 10.48 -2.28
C GLY A 70 -5.29 9.76 -1.37
N CYS A 71 -4.82 8.88 -0.49
CA CYS A 71 -5.64 8.23 0.53
C CYS A 71 -6.30 9.25 1.46
N ALA A 72 -5.55 10.23 1.98
CA ALA A 72 -6.10 11.26 2.85
C ALA A 72 -7.17 12.10 2.14
N SER A 73 -6.88 12.55 0.92
CA SER A 73 -7.80 13.38 0.12
C SER A 73 -9.09 12.66 -0.20
N ALA A 74 -8.99 11.40 -0.65
CA ALA A 74 -10.17 10.61 -0.92
C ALA A 74 -10.94 10.31 0.39
N TYR A 75 -10.27 10.12 1.53
CA TYR A 75 -10.94 9.90 2.82
C TYR A 75 -11.74 11.15 3.23
N PHE A 76 -11.14 12.33 3.10
CA PHE A 76 -11.85 13.60 3.33
C PHE A 76 -13.04 13.76 2.38
N LEU A 77 -12.87 13.44 1.09
CA LEU A 77 -13.96 13.47 0.12
C LEU A 77 -15.08 12.50 0.50
N ASN A 78 -14.74 11.29 0.95
CA ASN A 78 -15.72 10.32 1.44
C ASN A 78 -16.49 10.86 2.64
N ALA A 79 -15.80 11.48 3.60
CA ALA A 79 -16.44 12.10 4.77
C ALA A 79 -17.38 13.25 4.38
N GLN A 80 -17.00 14.10 3.41
CA GLN A 80 -17.88 15.16 2.92
C GLN A 80 -19.14 14.60 2.26
N ILE A 81 -18.99 13.57 1.40
CA ILE A 81 -20.13 12.88 0.79
C ILE A 81 -20.97 12.19 1.87
N PHE A 82 -20.33 11.63 2.91
CA PHE A 82 -21.01 11.03 4.05
C PHE A 82 -21.99 11.99 4.69
N PHE A 83 -21.52 13.17 5.10
CA PHE A 83 -22.38 14.17 5.75
C PHE A 83 -23.51 14.66 4.83
N VAL A 84 -23.21 14.93 3.55
CA VAL A 84 -24.24 15.39 2.58
C VAL A 84 -25.32 14.35 2.35
N VAL A 85 -24.95 13.07 2.27
CA VAL A 85 -25.90 11.99 1.98
C VAL A 85 -26.62 11.52 3.25
N VAL A 86 -26.04 11.67 4.45
CA VAL A 86 -26.73 11.43 5.74
C VAL A 86 -27.94 12.33 5.91
N ASP A 87 -27.85 13.61 5.51
CA ASP A 87 -28.99 14.53 5.53
C ASP A 87 -30.13 14.07 4.60
N TRP A 88 -29.82 13.31 3.55
CA TRP A 88 -30.80 12.69 2.63
C TRP A 88 -31.32 11.32 3.08
N ALA A 89 -30.62 10.65 4.02
CA ALA A 89 -30.79 9.23 4.32
C ALA A 89 -31.88 8.89 5.31
N GLN A 90 -32.45 9.89 6.00
CA GLN A 90 -33.42 9.67 7.09
C GLN A 90 -34.67 8.89 6.65
N ALA A 91 -34.90 8.68 5.35
CA ALA A 91 -36.04 7.94 4.81
C ALA A 91 -35.76 6.46 4.40
N ASN A 92 -34.52 6.02 4.15
CA ASN A 92 -34.23 4.65 3.66
C ASN A 92 -32.78 4.19 3.93
N SER A 93 -32.57 3.40 4.98
CA SER A 93 -31.25 2.92 5.42
C SER A 93 -30.52 2.01 4.42
N THR A 94 -31.24 1.19 3.65
CA THR A 94 -30.65 0.27 2.65
C THR A 94 -30.10 1.02 1.44
N VAL A 95 -30.84 2.00 0.91
CA VAL A 95 -30.41 2.81 -0.24
C VAL A 95 -29.19 3.63 0.13
N TRP A 96 -29.19 4.18 1.34
CA TRP A 96 -28.04 4.90 1.89
C TRP A 96 -26.78 4.03 1.94
N PHE A 97 -26.88 2.84 2.54
CA PHE A 97 -25.76 1.93 2.71
C PHE A 97 -25.16 1.51 1.36
N ASN A 98 -26.00 1.12 0.41
CA ASN A 98 -25.56 0.73 -0.94
C ASN A 98 -24.91 1.90 -1.69
N THR A 99 -25.44 3.11 -1.54
CA THR A 99 -24.87 4.32 -2.15
C THR A 99 -23.48 4.62 -1.57
N MET A 100 -23.32 4.53 -0.25
CA MET A 100 -22.03 4.72 0.41
C MET A 100 -20.99 3.71 -0.04
N GLN A 101 -21.36 2.43 -0.11
CA GLN A 101 -20.46 1.39 -0.60
C GLN A 101 -20.03 1.64 -2.05
N ALA A 102 -20.96 2.03 -2.93
CA ALA A 102 -20.65 2.34 -4.33
C ALA A 102 -19.71 3.54 -4.47
N VAL A 103 -19.92 4.60 -3.68
CA VAL A 103 -19.02 5.78 -3.65
C VAL A 103 -17.63 5.39 -3.16
N GLN A 104 -17.52 4.61 -2.08
CA GLN A 104 -16.23 4.15 -1.57
C GLN A 104 -15.47 3.32 -2.62
N ALA A 105 -16.15 2.37 -3.26
CA ALA A 105 -15.57 1.55 -4.33
C ALA A 105 -15.10 2.42 -5.51
N ALA A 106 -15.89 3.40 -5.93
CA ALA A 106 -15.54 4.31 -7.02
C ALA A 106 -14.30 5.19 -6.69
N LEU A 107 -14.24 5.74 -5.47
CA LEU A 107 -13.09 6.54 -5.01
C LEU A 107 -11.82 5.69 -4.95
N LEU A 108 -11.92 4.48 -4.41
CA LEU A 108 -10.78 3.56 -4.30
C LEU A 108 -10.30 3.10 -5.67
N PHE A 109 -11.22 2.78 -6.59
CA PHE A 109 -10.91 2.48 -7.98
C PHE A 109 -10.17 3.64 -8.64
N ALA A 110 -10.71 4.87 -8.54
CA ALA A 110 -10.13 6.05 -9.16
C ALA A 110 -8.73 6.37 -8.61
N LEU A 111 -8.54 6.27 -7.30
CA LEU A 111 -7.25 6.47 -6.64
C LEU A 111 -6.21 5.45 -7.12
N CYS A 112 -6.53 4.16 -7.07
CA CYS A 112 -5.63 3.10 -7.52
C CYS A 112 -5.32 3.23 -9.01
N PHE A 113 -6.34 3.52 -9.84
CA PHE A 113 -6.16 3.76 -11.27
C PHE A 113 -5.19 4.91 -11.54
N ALA A 114 -5.38 6.07 -10.90
CA ALA A 114 -4.53 7.23 -11.08
C ALA A 114 -3.08 6.96 -10.62
N LEU A 115 -2.91 6.33 -9.46
CA LEU A 115 -1.59 5.96 -8.94
C LEU A 115 -0.88 4.97 -9.88
N VAL A 116 -1.58 3.98 -10.44
CA VAL A 116 -0.96 3.03 -11.38
C VAL A 116 -0.67 3.67 -12.73
N ALA A 117 -1.49 4.61 -13.20
CA ALA A 117 -1.21 5.34 -14.44
C ALA A 117 0.13 6.10 -14.34
N VAL A 118 0.46 6.65 -13.17
CA VAL A 118 1.73 7.36 -12.91
C VAL A 118 2.87 6.39 -12.56
N TRP A 119 2.61 5.38 -11.72
CA TRP A 119 3.61 4.40 -11.23
C TRP A 119 3.24 2.95 -11.57
N PRO A 120 3.22 2.57 -12.85
CA PRO A 120 2.68 1.29 -13.33
C PRO A 120 3.47 0.06 -12.86
N ARG A 121 4.77 0.23 -12.60
CA ARG A 121 5.63 -0.83 -12.05
C ARG A 121 5.21 -1.25 -10.63
N ARG A 122 4.38 -0.45 -9.96
CA ARG A 122 3.92 -0.66 -8.60
C ARG A 122 2.47 -1.10 -8.53
N ALA A 123 1.88 -1.53 -9.66
CA ALA A 123 0.47 -1.91 -9.74
C ALA A 123 0.04 -2.90 -8.65
N TRP A 124 0.86 -3.92 -8.38
CA TRP A 124 0.59 -4.89 -7.31
C TRP A 124 0.62 -4.29 -5.91
N LEU A 125 1.61 -3.43 -5.62
CA LEU A 125 1.70 -2.75 -4.33
C LEU A 125 0.54 -1.77 -4.15
N ILE A 126 0.19 -1.01 -5.18
CA ILE A 126 -0.91 -0.06 -5.15
C ILE A 126 -2.25 -0.81 -4.96
N GLY A 127 -2.50 -1.85 -5.75
CA GLY A 127 -3.74 -2.63 -5.66
C GLY A 127 -3.93 -3.40 -4.34
N GLY A 128 -2.85 -3.69 -3.62
CA GLY A 128 -2.91 -4.34 -2.30
C GLY A 128 -2.88 -3.36 -1.12
N VAL A 129 -1.85 -2.50 -1.07
CA VAL A 129 -1.56 -1.65 0.09
C VAL A 129 -2.54 -0.48 0.20
N VAL A 130 -2.91 0.15 -0.91
CA VAL A 130 -3.81 1.33 -0.87
C VAL A 130 -5.18 0.96 -0.33
N PRO A 131 -5.85 -0.12 -0.80
CA PRO A 131 -7.07 -0.61 -0.16
C PRO A 131 -6.90 -0.95 1.31
N MET A 132 -5.81 -1.62 1.70
CA MET A 132 -5.58 -1.95 3.12
C MET A 132 -5.48 -0.69 3.98
N VAL A 133 -4.69 0.31 3.58
CA VAL A 133 -4.54 1.57 4.32
C VAL A 133 -5.86 2.32 4.39
N TRP A 134 -6.61 2.37 3.28
CA TRP A 134 -7.94 2.98 3.22
C TRP A 134 -8.93 2.31 4.17
N LEU A 135 -8.94 0.98 4.19
CA LEU A 135 -9.92 0.17 4.91
C LEU A 135 -9.57 -0.07 6.37
N MET A 136 -8.33 0.16 6.79
CA MET A 136 -7.99 0.08 8.21
C MET A 136 -8.54 1.26 9.01
N GLY A 137 -8.85 2.42 8.42
CA GLY A 137 -9.29 3.59 9.19
C GLY A 137 -10.60 3.36 9.97
N TRP A 138 -11.67 2.99 9.27
CA TRP A 138 -13.01 2.88 9.89
C TRP A 138 -13.27 1.52 10.54
N PRO A 139 -13.13 0.37 9.85
CA PRO A 139 -13.22 -0.95 10.47
C PRO A 139 -12.37 -1.14 11.73
N LEU A 140 -11.14 -0.59 11.79
CA LEU A 140 -10.34 -0.66 13.02
C LEU A 140 -10.94 0.19 14.13
N ALA A 141 -11.38 1.42 13.84
CA ALA A 141 -12.03 2.27 14.83
C ALA A 141 -13.33 1.66 15.35
N ALA A 142 -14.16 1.11 14.46
CA ALA A 142 -15.39 0.40 14.81
C ALA A 142 -15.07 -0.89 15.59
N PHE A 143 -14.04 -1.65 15.20
CA PHE A 143 -13.59 -2.82 15.95
C PHE A 143 -13.12 -2.46 17.35
N VAL A 144 -12.30 -1.42 17.51
CA VAL A 144 -11.80 -0.95 18.80
C VAL A 144 -12.94 -0.44 19.69
N GLN A 145 -13.89 0.30 19.11
CA GLN A 145 -15.07 0.79 19.81
C GLN A 145 -15.94 -0.38 20.30
N ASN A 146 -16.28 -1.31 19.42
CA ASN A 146 -17.08 -2.48 19.78
C ASN A 146 -16.38 -3.39 20.79
N LEU A 147 -15.06 -3.59 20.66
CA LEU A 147 -14.27 -4.33 21.64
C LEU A 147 -14.32 -3.65 23.01
N ARG A 148 -14.16 -2.32 23.04
CA ARG A 148 -14.30 -1.54 24.27
C ARG A 148 -15.70 -1.72 24.88
N ASP A 149 -16.75 -1.63 24.09
CA ASP A 149 -18.12 -1.73 24.57
C ASP A 149 -18.42 -3.16 25.10
N SER A 150 -17.95 -4.20 24.40
CA SER A 150 -18.08 -5.60 24.85
C SER A 150 -17.27 -5.93 26.11
N LEU A 151 -16.15 -5.23 26.35
CA LEU A 151 -15.39 -5.35 27.59
C LEU A 151 -16.07 -4.65 28.77
N ASN A 152 -16.88 -3.62 28.50
CA ASN A 152 -17.60 -2.86 29.52
C ASN A 152 -18.98 -3.43 29.85
N ASP A 153 -19.60 -4.17 28.93
CA ASP A 153 -20.88 -4.85 29.14
C ASP A 153 -20.84 -6.30 28.60
N PRO A 154 -20.59 -7.30 29.46
CA PRO A 154 -20.47 -8.69 29.04
C PRO A 154 -21.78 -9.29 28.51
N LEU A 155 -22.94 -8.69 28.83
CA LEU A 155 -24.25 -9.19 28.38
C LEU A 155 -24.46 -8.91 26.88
N LEU A 156 -23.81 -7.88 26.33
CA LEU A 156 -23.82 -7.58 24.89
C LEU A 156 -23.18 -8.69 24.03
N MET A 157 -22.37 -9.60 24.60
CA MET A 157 -21.82 -10.73 23.83
C MET A 157 -22.82 -11.89 23.64
N LEU A 158 -23.90 -11.97 24.43
CA LEU A 158 -24.85 -13.08 24.40
C LEU A 158 -26.01 -12.86 23.41
N ASP A 159 -26.33 -11.60 23.07
CA ASP A 159 -27.50 -11.24 22.24
C ASP A 159 -27.16 -10.91 20.78
N VAL A 160 -25.88 -10.93 20.37
CA VAL A 160 -25.50 -10.68 18.97
C VAL A 160 -25.73 -11.95 18.15
N GLU A 161 -26.81 -11.97 17.36
CA GLU A 161 -27.09 -13.00 16.35
C GLU A 161 -25.83 -13.35 15.53
N PRO A 162 -25.54 -14.65 15.28
CA PRO A 162 -24.28 -15.09 14.68
C PRO A 162 -24.33 -14.99 13.15
N ALA A 163 -24.52 -13.80 12.60
CA ALA A 163 -24.44 -13.62 11.14
C ALA A 163 -22.98 -13.51 10.64
N MET A 164 -22.05 -13.05 11.49
CA MET A 164 -20.61 -13.12 11.23
C MET A 164 -19.84 -12.93 12.54
N PRO A 165 -18.90 -13.82 12.92
CA PRO A 165 -18.10 -13.59 14.12
C PRO A 165 -17.38 -12.24 13.99
N PHE A 166 -17.35 -11.45 15.07
CA PHE A 166 -16.80 -10.09 15.12
C PHE A 166 -15.40 -9.97 14.50
N ILE A 167 -14.61 -11.03 14.61
CA ILE A 167 -13.26 -11.16 14.04
C ILE A 167 -13.28 -11.28 12.51
N ALA A 168 -14.30 -11.90 11.93
CA ALA A 168 -14.43 -12.11 10.49
C ALA A 168 -14.97 -10.88 9.73
N PHE A 169 -15.69 -9.99 10.41
CA PHE A 169 -16.25 -8.78 9.79
C PHE A 169 -15.19 -7.88 9.13
N PRO A 170 -14.05 -7.54 9.79
CA PRO A 170 -12.98 -6.78 9.15
C PRO A 170 -12.41 -7.45 7.91
N PHE A 171 -12.27 -8.78 7.89
CA PHE A 171 -11.73 -9.51 6.74
C PHE A 171 -12.71 -9.60 5.58
N TRP A 172 -13.99 -9.86 5.88
CA TRP A 172 -15.05 -9.83 4.88
C TRP A 172 -15.20 -8.45 4.27
N TRP A 173 -15.23 -7.40 5.11
CA TRP A 173 -15.27 -6.00 4.67
C TRP A 173 -14.05 -5.62 3.84
N LEU A 174 -12.86 -6.03 4.27
CA LEU A 174 -11.62 -5.85 3.52
C LEU A 174 -11.73 -6.49 2.14
N ALA A 175 -12.17 -7.76 2.06
CA ALA A 175 -12.35 -8.47 0.80
C ALA A 175 -13.39 -7.78 -0.11
N GLN A 176 -14.51 -7.34 0.47
CA GLN A 176 -15.60 -6.66 -0.25
C GLN A 176 -15.19 -5.28 -0.80
N GLN A 177 -14.10 -4.69 -0.32
CA GLN A 177 -13.67 -3.36 -0.77
C GLN A 177 -12.35 -3.40 -1.54
N THR A 178 -11.52 -4.43 -1.32
CA THR A 178 -10.21 -4.57 -2.00
C THR A 178 -10.36 -4.80 -3.50
N TRP A 179 -11.44 -5.45 -3.95
CA TRP A 179 -11.64 -5.73 -5.38
C TRP A 179 -11.67 -4.45 -6.22
N ALA A 180 -12.27 -3.36 -5.72
CA ALA A 180 -12.36 -2.11 -6.48
C ALA A 180 -10.98 -1.48 -6.71
N GLY A 181 -10.11 -1.50 -5.69
CA GLY A 181 -8.73 -1.07 -5.81
C GLY A 181 -7.89 -1.95 -6.73
N VAL A 182 -8.08 -3.28 -6.66
CA VAL A 182 -7.42 -4.24 -7.56
C VAL A 182 -7.85 -4.00 -9.01
N LEU A 183 -9.14 -3.82 -9.28
CA LEU A 183 -9.62 -3.48 -10.62
C LEU A 183 -9.04 -2.15 -11.09
N GLY A 184 -9.05 -1.11 -10.26
CA GLY A 184 -8.43 0.19 -10.59
C GLY A 184 -6.97 0.02 -11.01
N ALA A 185 -6.21 -0.79 -10.27
CA ALA A 185 -4.82 -1.08 -10.60
C ALA A 185 -4.67 -1.87 -11.92
N ILE A 186 -5.50 -2.88 -12.17
CA ILE A 186 -5.47 -3.67 -13.43
C ILE A 186 -5.79 -2.76 -14.63
N PHE A 187 -6.82 -1.91 -14.52
CA PHE A 187 -7.22 -0.98 -15.57
C PHE A 187 -6.13 0.06 -15.84
N GLY A 188 -5.56 0.66 -14.79
CA GLY A 188 -4.47 1.63 -14.93
C GLY A 188 -3.24 1.02 -15.60
N TRP A 189 -2.89 -0.21 -15.24
CA TRP A 189 -1.76 -0.92 -15.83
C TRP A 189 -2.00 -1.30 -17.29
N SER A 190 -3.23 -1.74 -17.62
CA SER A 190 -3.63 -2.07 -18.98
C SER A 190 -3.57 -0.85 -19.89
N LEU A 191 -4.08 0.30 -19.42
CA LEU A 191 -3.99 1.57 -20.14
C LEU A 191 -2.53 2.00 -20.37
N TRP A 192 -1.68 1.86 -19.35
CA TRP A 192 -0.26 2.14 -19.48
C TRP A 192 0.42 1.26 -20.55
N ARG A 193 0.10 -0.03 -20.61
CA ARG A 193 0.64 -0.93 -21.65
C ARG A 193 0.21 -0.51 -23.05
N VAL A 194 -1.07 -0.17 -23.23
CA VAL A 194 -1.61 0.27 -24.53
C VAL A 194 -0.96 1.57 -24.99
N THR A 195 -0.81 2.55 -24.10
CA THR A 195 -0.23 3.86 -24.43
C THR A 195 1.26 3.76 -24.76
N ARG A 196 2.06 2.98 -24.02
CA ARG A 196 3.47 2.73 -24.37
C ARG A 196 3.64 1.92 -25.65
N GLY A 197 2.79 0.91 -25.86
CA GLY A 197 2.83 0.11 -27.08
C GLY A 197 2.53 0.90 -28.34
N ARG A 198 1.80 2.03 -28.23
CA ARG A 198 1.59 3.01 -29.30
C ARG A 198 2.78 3.96 -29.45
N ALA A 199 3.31 4.49 -28.35
CA ALA A 199 4.47 5.39 -28.37
C ALA A 199 5.71 4.74 -29.01
N ALA A 200 5.93 3.45 -28.80
CA ALA A 200 7.04 2.71 -29.39
C ALA A 200 6.88 2.43 -30.91
N ARG A 201 5.69 2.62 -31.48
CA ARG A 201 5.40 2.38 -32.91
C ARG A 201 5.40 3.65 -33.75
N LEU A 202 5.51 4.82 -33.14
CA LEU A 202 5.64 6.06 -33.88
C LEU A 202 7.05 6.10 -34.50
N PRO A 203 7.18 6.14 -35.84
CA PRO A 203 8.49 6.16 -36.48
C PRO A 203 9.24 7.44 -36.06
N ALA A 204 10.53 7.30 -35.76
CA ALA A 204 11.40 8.38 -35.30
C ALA A 204 11.66 9.49 -36.34
N THR A 205 10.92 9.50 -37.44
CA THR A 205 11.18 10.29 -38.65
C THR A 205 10.30 11.54 -38.77
N SER A 206 9.72 12.04 -37.67
CA SER A 206 8.86 13.23 -37.67
C SER A 206 9.34 14.37 -36.75
N LEU A 207 10.64 14.47 -36.49
CA LEU A 207 11.28 15.62 -35.83
C LEU A 207 12.43 16.14 -36.67
#